data_AF-A0A8S3JMP3-F1
#
_entry.id   AF-A0A8S3JMP3-F1
#
_cell.length_a   1.000
_cell.length_b   1.000
_cell.length_c   1.000
_cell.angle_alpha   90.00
_cell.angle_beta   90.00
_cell.angle_gamma   90.00
#
_symmetry.space_group_name_H-M   'P 1'
#
loop_
_entity.id
_entity.type
_entity.pdbx_description
1 polymer ?
#
loop_
_entity_poly.entity_id
_entity_poly.type
_entity_poly.pdbx_seq_one_letter_code
_entity_poly.pdbx_strand_id
1 'polypeptide(L)' 'CIAIGDFNDDTQLDIAVVNDGTTNTDIFLGFLDIISYPTGSAPFTVAVRDFNNDTQLDRAVVNGNDNDMSVLLGYGW' A
#
# COMPACT_ATOMS: atom_id res chain seq x y z
N CYS A 1 3.20 -12.40 -3.05
CA CYS A 1 4.32 -11.77 -2.30
C CYS A 1 4.66 -10.46 -2.99
N ILE A 2 5.14 -9.45 -2.26
CA ILE A 2 5.59 -8.15 -2.79
C ILE A 2 6.99 -7.86 -2.25
N ALA A 3 7.87 -7.29 -3.08
CA ALA A 3 9.18 -6.78 -2.68
C ALA A 3 9.42 -5.37 -3.22
N ILE A 4 10.21 -4.58 -2.49
CA ILE A 4 10.56 -3.20 -2.84
C ILE A 4 12.08 -3.12 -3.03
N GLY A 5 12.53 -2.49 -4.11
CA GLY A 5 13.94 -2.28 -4.40
C GLY A 5 14.13 -1.59 -5.75
N ASP A 6 15.32 -1.06 -6.01
CA ASP A 6 15.68 -0.59 -7.35
C ASP A 6 16.03 -1.82 -8.21
N PHE A 7 15.14 -2.21 -9.12
CA PHE A 7 15.30 -3.42 -9.94
C PHE A 7 15.82 -3.10 -11.35
N ASN A 8 15.89 -1.83 -11.75
CA ASN A 8 16.32 -1.39 -13.08
C ASN A 8 17.53 -0.43 -13.08
N ASP A 9 18.10 -0.13 -11.91
CA ASP A 9 19.26 0.75 -11.69
C ASP A 9 18.99 2.22 -12.08
N ASP A 10 17.76 2.70 -11.89
CA ASP A 10 17.35 4.07 -12.20
C ASP A 10 17.29 5.02 -11.00
N THR A 11 17.69 4.53 -9.81
CA THR A 11 17.68 5.23 -8.52
C THR A 11 16.31 5.54 -7.93
N GLN A 12 15.23 5.06 -8.55
CA GLN A 12 13.87 5.07 -8.00
C GLN A 12 13.55 3.68 -7.45
N LEU A 13 12.67 3.61 -6.44
CA LEU A 13 12.23 2.31 -5.94
C LEU A 13 11.19 1.72 -6.87
N ASP A 14 11.27 0.42 -7.08
CA ASP A 14 10.33 -0.36 -7.87
C ASP A 14 9.57 -1.34 -6.98
N ILE A 15 8.45 -1.84 -7.49
CA ILE A 15 7.64 -2.88 -6.84
C ILE A 15 7.66 -4.15 -7.68
N ALA A 16 8.16 -5.24 -7.11
CA ALA A 16 8.05 -6.57 -7.69
C ALA A 16 6.85 -7.33 -7.08
N VAL A 17 5.99 -7.87 -7.93
CA VAL A 17 4.79 -8.62 -7.54
C VAL A 17 4.86 -10.05 -8.07
N VAL A 18 4.64 -11.01 -7.16
CA VAL A 18 4.44 -12.42 -7.53
C VAL A 18 2.96 -12.66 -7.80
N ASN A 19 2.65 -13.07 -9.01
CA ASN A 19 1.31 -13.44 -9.45
C ASN A 19 1.03 -14.90 -9.06
N ASP A 20 0.41 -15.10 -7.90
CA ASP A 20 0.14 -16.45 -7.40
C ASP A 20 -0.81 -17.22 -8.33
N GLY A 21 -0.47 -18.48 -8.61
CA GLY A 21 -1.20 -19.32 -9.56
C GLY A 21 -0.90 -19.06 -11.05
N THR A 22 0.04 -18.16 -11.39
CA THR A 22 0.50 -17.95 -12.77
C THR A 22 1.97 -18.34 -12.96
N THR A 23 2.50 -18.12 -14.17
CA THR A 23 3.90 -18.42 -14.53
C THR A 23 4.77 -17.16 -14.69
N ASN A 24 4.34 -16.01 -14.18
CA ASN A 24 5.05 -14.75 -14.35
C ASN A 24 5.13 -13.93 -13.05
N THR A 25 6.07 -12.99 -13.06
CA THR A 25 6.22 -11.93 -12.06
C THR A 25 6.24 -10.59 -12.79
N ASP A 26 5.63 -9.57 -12.20
CA ASP A 26 5.59 -8.23 -12.78
C ASP A 26 6.45 -7.27 -11.94
N ILE A 27 7.07 -6.29 -12.60
CA ILE A 27 7.81 -5.20 -11.98
C ILE A 27 7.17 -3.88 -12.40
N PHE A 28 6.76 -3.08 -11.42
CA PHE A 28 6.25 -1.73 -11.62
C PHE A 28 7.38 -0.73 -11.36
N LEU A 29 7.74 0.05 -12.37
CA LEU A 29 8.88 0.97 -12.33
C LEU A 29 8.51 2.34 -11.77
N GLY A 30 9.40 2.94 -10.99
CA GLY A 30 9.38 4.38 -10.68
C GLY A 30 8.40 4.81 -9.59
N PHE A 31 8.66 4.43 -8.33
CA PHE A 31 8.02 4.97 -7.13
C PHE A 31 9.00 5.88 -6.36
N LEU A 32 8.73 7.19 -6.39
CA LEU A 32 9.61 8.20 -5.80
C LEU A 32 9.27 8.53 -4.33
N ASP A 33 8.00 8.45 -3.95
CA ASP A 33 7.54 8.94 -2.66
C ASP A 33 7.01 7.81 -1.77
N ILE A 34 7.76 7.47 -0.72
CA ILE A 34 7.23 6.69 0.40
C ILE A 34 6.52 7.64 1.35
N ILE A 35 5.20 7.67 1.28
CA ILE A 35 4.37 8.44 2.22
C ILE A 35 3.95 7.51 3.37
N SER A 36 4.49 7.78 4.56
CA SER A 36 4.09 7.09 5.78
C SER A 36 2.96 7.84 6.47
N TYR A 37 1.86 7.15 6.73
CA TYR A 37 0.77 7.69 7.51
C TYR A 37 0.73 7.03 8.90
N PRO A 38 0.51 7.81 9.96
CA PRO A 38 0.37 7.24 11.29
C PRO A 38 -0.86 6.34 11.37
N THR A 39 -0.69 5.17 11.98
CA THR A 39 -1.73 4.22 12.37
C THR A 39 -1.58 3.88 13.86
N GLY A 40 -2.40 2.97 14.36
CA GLY A 40 -2.16 2.33 15.65
C GLY A 40 -1.02 1.29 15.59
N SER A 41 -0.86 0.56 16.69
CA SER A 41 0.19 -0.42 16.93
C SER A 41 -0.04 -1.73 16.17
N ALA A 42 1.04 -2.24 15.57
CA ALA A 42 1.08 -3.46 14.75
C ALA A 42 -0.02 -3.50 13.68
N PRO A 43 0.04 -2.61 12.65
CA PRO A 43 -0.88 -2.68 11.53
C PRO A 43 -0.72 -4.05 10.83
N PHE A 44 -1.82 -4.80 10.71
CA PHE A 44 -1.79 -6.18 10.22
C PHE A 44 -2.32 -6.32 8.79
N THR A 45 -3.34 -5.54 8.44
CA THR A 45 -4.00 -5.61 7.14
C THR A 45 -4.61 -4.26 6.77
N VAL A 46 -4.81 -4.05 5.48
CA VAL A 46 -5.40 -2.83 4.90
C VAL A 46 -6.50 -3.20 3.91
N ALA A 47 -7.62 -2.48 3.96
CA ALA A 47 -8.67 -2.47 2.94
C ALA A 47 -8.72 -1.10 2.27
N VAL A 48 -9.01 -1.07 0.97
CA VAL A 48 -9.08 0.16 0.16
C VAL A 48 -10.46 0.30 -0.45
N ARG A 49 -11.13 1.42 -0.19
CA ARG A 49 -12.43 1.79 -0.74
C ARG A 49 -12.71 3.25 -0.45
N ASP A 50 -13.57 3.90 -1.22
CA ASP A 50 -14.25 5.12 -0.80
C ASP A 50 -15.21 4.80 0.36
N PHE A 51 -14.81 5.11 1.60
CA PHE A 51 -15.58 4.84 2.82
C PHE A 51 -16.42 6.05 3.24
N ASN A 52 -16.04 7.27 2.84
CA ASN A 52 -16.74 8.52 3.19
C ASN A 52 -17.64 9.07 2.05
N ASN A 53 -17.66 8.40 0.90
CA ASN A 53 -18.41 8.74 -0.32
C ASN A 53 -18.00 10.08 -0.95
N ASP A 54 -16.69 10.40 -0.93
CA ASP A 54 -16.12 11.61 -1.52
C ASP A 54 -15.47 11.40 -2.90
N THR A 55 -15.64 10.20 -3.48
CA THR A 55 -15.09 9.72 -4.76
C THR A 55 -13.59 9.45 -4.77
N GLN A 56 -12.92 9.51 -3.63
CA GLN A 56 -11.50 9.19 -3.48
C GLN A 56 -11.34 7.87 -2.71
N LEU A 57 -10.25 7.16 -2.99
CA LEU A 57 -9.97 5.91 -2.28
C LEU A 57 -9.42 6.20 -0.89
N ASP A 58 -10.13 5.73 0.13
CA ASP A 58 -9.68 5.71 1.52
C ASP A 58 -9.00 4.37 1.85
N ARG A 59 -8.28 4.36 2.98
CA ARG A 59 -7.62 3.16 3.51
C ARG A 59 -8.11 2.88 4.92
N ALA A 60 -8.56 1.65 5.17
CA ALA A 60 -8.94 1.15 6.48
C ALA A 60 -7.86 0.18 6.97
N VAL A 61 -7.18 0.51 8.07
CA VAL A 61 -6.08 -0.27 8.64
C VAL A 61 -6.50 -0.87 9.98
N VAL A 62 -6.32 -2.18 10.15
CA VAL A 62 -6.56 -2.87 11.42
C VAL A 62 -5.28 -2.83 12.26
N ASN A 63 -5.38 -2.28 13.48
CA ASN A 63 -4.26 -2.17 14.41
C ASN A 63 -4.32 -3.34 15.40
N GLY A 64 -3.56 -4.40 15.10
CA GLY A 64 -3.73 -5.70 15.75
C GLY A 64 -3.48 -5.71 17.26
N ASN A 65 -2.68 -4.76 17.77
CA ASN A 65 -2.39 -4.66 19.20
C ASN A 65 -3.35 -3.71 19.95
N ASP A 66 -4.06 -2.83 19.26
CA ASP A 66 -4.88 -1.78 19.87
C ASP A 66 -6.38 -2.13 19.89
N ASN A 67 -6.77 -3.26 19.28
CA ASN A 67 -8.16 -3.69 19.10
C ASN A 67 -9.05 -2.61 18.44
N ASP A 68 -8.48 -1.79 17.57
CA ASP A 68 -9.17 -0.73 16.84
C ASP A 68 -8.79 -0.72 15.35
N MET A 69 -9.35 0.25 14.63
CA MET A 69 -9.03 0.49 13.23
C MET A 69 -8.85 1.98 12.96
N SER A 70 -7.93 2.32 12.07
CA SER A 70 -7.75 3.68 11.56
C SER A 70 -8.33 3.78 10.15
N VAL A 71 -9.08 4.85 9.87
CA VAL A 71 -9.52 5.20 8.50
C VAL A 71 -8.73 6.43 8.06
N LEU A 72 -7.95 6.26 7.00
CA LEU A 72 -7.11 7.28 6.40
C LEU A 72 -7.77 7.75 5.11
N LEU A 73 -8.26 8.98 5.12
CA LEU A 73 -8.97 9.55 4.00
C LEU A 73 -8.06 9.73 2.78
N GLY A 74 -8.62 9.49 1.60
CA GLY A 74 -8.01 9.80 0.33
C GLY A 74 -7.85 11.31 0.13
N TYR A 75 -6.84 11.69 -0.64
CA TYR A 75 -6.66 13.05 -1.15
C TYR A 75 -6.40 12.96 -2.66
N GLY A 76 -7.13 13.76 -3.45
CA GLY A 76 -7.36 13.57 -4.88
C GLY A 76 -6.37 14.35 -5.70
N TRP A 77 -5.11 13.94 -5.61
CA TRP A 77 -4.00 14.52 -6.37
C TRP A 77 -4.04 14.11 -7.84
#